data_AF-F0UWF3-F1
#
_entry.id   AF-F0UWF3-F1
#
_cell.length_a   1.000
_cell.length_b   1.000
_cell.length_c   1.000
_cell.angle_alpha   90.00
_cell.angle_beta   90.00
_cell.angle_gamma   90.00
#
_symmetry.space_group_name_H-M   'P 1'
#
loop_
_entity.id
_entity.type
_entity.pdbx_description
1 polymer ?
#
loop_
_entity_poly.entity_id
_entity_poly.type
_entity_poly.pdbx_seq_one_letter_code
_entity_poly.pdbx_strand_id
1 'polypeptide(L)'
;MLLSIITMSSIMGTTDFDALSKANFNYITQLFLFYGIFISFAVKTPTIFLNTWLLKAHVESPLAGSILLAGIVLKLSLYGIFRLILPLLPKASINYTYIIYVIGVITIIYASFSTLRTIDIKELIAYSSVSHAAVYLLGAFSNSIQGIEGAISLGLAHGFVSSGLFICVGGVLYDRSSTRLITYYRGLAQLMPIFSILFYILSLGNCGAPLTLNFIGEFMSLYGTFERVPFLGLLASSSIVFSAAYTIFMYNRIAFGGIFSSFFFKYLFDLNKREFVLLTCLVIFTVLFGVYPAPILDGLHYSVSSLIYSN
;
A
#
# COMPACT_ATOMS: atom_id res chain seq x y z
N MET A 1 0.72 -17.55 -13.24
CA MET A 1 2.00 -16.87 -13.54
C MET A 1 3.03 -17.81 -14.15
N LEU A 2 3.36 -18.94 -13.53
CA LEU A 2 4.36 -19.86 -14.11
C LEU A 2 3.94 -20.36 -15.50
N LEU A 3 2.70 -20.81 -15.65
CA LEU A 3 2.16 -21.26 -16.94
C LEU A 3 2.26 -20.17 -18.02
N SER A 4 1.93 -18.91 -17.70
CA SER A 4 2.06 -17.78 -18.62
C SER A 4 3.51 -17.48 -18.99
N ILE A 5 4.46 -17.67 -18.06
CA ILE A 5 5.89 -17.49 -18.35
C ILE A 5 6.38 -18.60 -19.30
N ILE A 6 5.97 -19.85 -19.05
CA ILE A 6 6.31 -20.99 -19.90
C ILE A 6 5.75 -20.78 -21.31
N THR A 7 4.49 -20.35 -21.44
CA THR A 7 3.90 -20.10 -22.77
C THR A 7 4.56 -18.94 -23.49
N MET A 8 4.94 -17.85 -22.81
CA MET A 8 5.76 -16.79 -23.41
C MET A 8 7.11 -17.34 -23.91
N SER A 9 7.78 -18.14 -23.08
CA SER A 9 9.08 -18.73 -23.43
C SER A 9 8.98 -19.71 -24.60
N SER A 10 7.88 -20.48 -24.72
CA SER A 10 7.69 -21.43 -25.82
C SER A 10 7.38 -20.72 -27.14
N ILE A 11 6.73 -19.55 -27.11
CA ILE A 11 6.39 -18.78 -28.31
C ILE A 11 7.62 -18.00 -28.81
N MET A 12 8.34 -17.34 -27.89
CA MET A 12 9.43 -16.41 -28.25
C MET A 12 10.83 -17.03 -28.18
N GLY A 13 10.98 -18.20 -27.56
CA GLY A 13 12.28 -18.87 -27.37
C GLY A 13 13.20 -18.19 -26.35
N THR A 14 12.75 -17.13 -25.68
CA THR A 14 13.54 -16.35 -24.72
C THR A 14 12.71 -15.94 -23.50
N THR A 15 13.37 -15.73 -22.37
CA THR A 15 12.76 -15.19 -21.14
C THR A 15 13.26 -13.78 -20.79
N ASP A 16 14.06 -13.17 -21.68
CA ASP A 16 14.63 -11.84 -21.47
C ASP A 16 13.57 -10.74 -21.64
N PHE A 17 13.53 -9.77 -20.73
CA PHE A 17 12.52 -8.71 -20.71
C PHE A 17 12.63 -7.79 -21.91
N ASP A 18 13.85 -7.44 -22.32
CA ASP A 18 14.06 -6.51 -23.44
C ASP A 18 13.63 -7.14 -24.76
N ALA A 19 13.90 -8.44 -24.94
CA ALA A 19 13.41 -9.21 -26.08
C ALA A 19 11.88 -9.34 -26.06
N LEU A 20 11.29 -9.69 -24.91
CA LEU A 20 9.85 -9.88 -24.76
C LEU A 20 9.06 -8.56 -24.91
N SER A 21 9.60 -7.42 -24.50
CA SER A 21 8.94 -6.11 -24.64
C SER A 21 8.76 -5.68 -26.09
N LYS A 22 9.61 -6.17 -27.00
CA LYS A 22 9.53 -5.92 -28.44
C LYS A 22 8.64 -6.93 -29.15
N ALA A 23 8.19 -7.97 -28.44
CA ALA A 23 7.38 -9.03 -29.01
C ALA A 23 5.91 -8.59 -29.14
N ASN A 24 5.30 -8.88 -30.28
CA ASN A 24 3.88 -8.67 -30.51
C ASN A 24 3.12 -9.99 -30.42
N PHE A 25 2.49 -10.24 -29.27
CA PHE A 25 1.61 -11.39 -29.10
C PHE A 25 0.27 -11.17 -29.81
N ASN A 26 -0.33 -12.26 -30.29
CA ASN A 26 -1.71 -12.22 -30.78
C ASN A 26 -2.64 -11.85 -29.61
N TYR A 27 -3.71 -11.11 -29.89
CA TYR A 27 -4.64 -10.63 -28.87
C TYR A 27 -5.20 -11.76 -28.01
N ILE A 28 -5.64 -12.87 -28.61
CA ILE A 28 -6.18 -14.02 -27.86
C ILE A 28 -5.14 -14.60 -26.89
N THR A 29 -3.89 -14.79 -27.35
CA THR A 29 -2.81 -15.25 -26.47
C THR A 29 -2.53 -14.26 -25.34
N GLN A 30 -2.60 -12.97 -25.65
CA GLN A 30 -2.42 -11.90 -24.68
C GLN A 30 -3.47 -11.92 -23.57
N LEU A 31 -4.73 -12.27 -23.86
CA LEU A 31 -5.78 -12.41 -22.85
C LEU A 31 -5.47 -13.53 -21.86
N PHE A 32 -5.08 -14.71 -22.34
CA PHE A 32 -4.73 -15.84 -21.47
C PHE A 32 -3.49 -15.56 -20.61
N LEU A 33 -2.47 -14.92 -21.22
CA LEU A 33 -1.29 -14.46 -20.49
C LEU A 33 -1.67 -13.43 -19.42
N PHE A 34 -2.53 -12.48 -19.76
CA PHE A 34 -3.00 -11.44 -18.85
C PHE A 34 -3.70 -12.05 -17.64
N TYR A 35 -4.67 -12.95 -17.83
CA TYR A 35 -5.34 -13.61 -16.71
C TYR A 35 -4.39 -14.41 -15.82
N GLY A 36 -3.49 -15.20 -16.43
CA GLY A 36 -2.54 -16.03 -15.69
C GLY A 36 -1.57 -15.22 -14.83
N ILE A 37 -1.14 -14.04 -15.30
CA ILE A 37 -0.25 -13.15 -14.56
C ILE A 37 -1.05 -12.30 -13.56
N PHE A 38 -2.15 -11.70 -14.00
CA PHE A 38 -2.98 -10.81 -13.19
C PHE A 38 -3.54 -11.50 -11.96
N ILE A 39 -4.06 -12.73 -12.06
CA ILE A 39 -4.57 -13.48 -10.88
C ILE A 39 -3.47 -13.65 -9.83
N SER A 40 -2.24 -13.97 -10.26
CA SER A 40 -1.11 -14.12 -9.33
C SER A 40 -0.73 -12.81 -8.65
N PHE A 41 -0.83 -11.69 -9.35
CA PHE A 41 -0.57 -10.38 -8.76
C PHE A 41 -1.73 -9.90 -7.91
N ALA A 42 -2.98 -10.20 -8.26
CA ALA A 42 -4.17 -9.90 -7.46
C ALA A 42 -4.13 -10.59 -6.09
N VAL A 43 -3.60 -11.82 -6.01
CA VAL A 43 -3.30 -12.48 -4.73
C VAL A 43 -2.27 -11.69 -3.93
N LYS A 44 -1.23 -11.15 -4.57
CA LYS A 44 -0.14 -10.43 -3.90
C LYS A 44 -0.44 -8.95 -3.57
N THR A 45 -1.24 -8.22 -4.37
CA THR A 45 -1.73 -6.84 -4.11
C THR A 45 -3.00 -6.83 -3.26
N PRO A 46 -3.18 -7.85 -2.41
CA PRO A 46 -4.46 -8.43 -1.97
C PRO A 46 -5.74 -7.74 -2.48
N THR A 47 -6.36 -8.27 -3.54
CA THR A 47 -7.68 -7.80 -3.96
C THR A 47 -8.82 -8.47 -3.19
N ILE A 48 -10.07 -8.12 -3.50
CA ILE A 48 -11.26 -8.61 -2.80
C ILE A 48 -11.33 -10.13 -2.97
N PHE A 49 -11.76 -10.83 -1.91
CA PHE A 49 -11.71 -12.29 -1.76
C PHE A 49 -10.30 -12.91 -1.64
N LEU A 50 -9.26 -12.19 -2.02
CA LEU A 50 -7.87 -12.65 -2.01
C LEU A 50 -7.01 -11.93 -0.96
N ASN A 51 -7.62 -11.15 -0.07
CA ASN A 51 -6.93 -10.40 0.97
C ASN A 51 -6.72 -11.18 2.27
N THR A 52 -7.54 -12.20 2.55
CA THR A 52 -7.57 -12.91 3.84
C THR A 52 -6.23 -13.47 4.31
N TRP A 53 -5.35 -13.91 3.40
CA TRP A 53 -4.03 -14.42 3.74
C TRP A 53 -3.12 -13.34 4.33
N LEU A 54 -3.20 -12.11 3.81
CA LEU A 54 -2.34 -11.00 4.23
C LEU A 54 -2.61 -10.65 5.70
N LEU A 55 -3.88 -10.67 6.08
CA LEU A 55 -4.28 -10.34 7.44
C LEU A 55 -3.77 -11.35 8.45
N LYS A 56 -3.99 -12.63 8.17
CA LYS A 56 -3.48 -13.72 9.02
C LYS A 56 -1.95 -13.68 9.11
N ALA A 57 -1.28 -13.47 7.98
CA ALA A 57 0.17 -13.36 7.93
C ALA A 57 0.70 -12.21 8.81
N HIS A 58 0.11 -11.02 8.76
CA HIS A 58 0.53 -9.91 9.63
C HIS A 58 0.26 -10.16 11.11
N VAL A 59 -0.91 -10.72 11.43
CA VAL A 59 -1.31 -10.99 12.82
C VAL A 59 -0.41 -12.03 13.49
N GLU A 60 0.03 -13.06 12.76
CA GLU A 60 0.84 -14.15 13.31
C GLU A 60 2.36 -13.94 13.14
N SER A 61 2.78 -13.11 12.19
CA SER A 61 4.21 -12.92 11.92
C SER A 61 4.95 -12.16 13.03
N PRO A 62 6.25 -12.47 13.20
CA PRO A 62 7.13 -11.63 14.01
C PRO A 62 7.24 -10.22 13.39
N LEU A 63 7.69 -9.25 14.19
CA LEU A 63 7.81 -7.86 13.77
C LEU A 63 8.55 -7.70 12.42
N ALA A 64 9.73 -8.34 12.30
CA ALA A 64 10.53 -8.27 11.08
C ALA A 64 9.77 -8.83 9.85
N GLY A 65 9.00 -9.90 10.04
CA GLY A 65 8.16 -10.48 9.00
C GLY A 65 7.08 -9.50 8.53
N SER A 66 6.37 -8.85 9.46
CA SER A 66 5.39 -7.81 9.14
C SER A 66 6.00 -6.63 8.39
N ILE A 67 7.19 -6.18 8.78
CA ILE A 67 7.90 -5.07 8.12
C ILE A 67 8.25 -5.44 6.67
N LEU A 68 8.85 -6.62 6.45
CA LEU A 68 9.23 -7.08 5.11
C LEU A 68 8.01 -7.32 4.22
N LEU A 69 6.95 -7.90 4.80
CA LEU A 69 5.70 -8.17 4.09
C LEU A 69 5.05 -6.87 3.60
N ALA A 70 4.88 -5.91 4.52
CA ALA A 70 4.26 -4.62 4.21
C ALA A 70 5.14 -3.76 3.29
N GLY A 71 6.45 -3.70 3.57
CA GLY A 71 7.39 -2.81 2.88
C GLY A 71 7.74 -3.28 1.47
N ILE A 72 7.96 -4.59 1.28
CA ILE A 72 8.59 -5.13 0.07
C ILE A 72 7.66 -6.08 -0.68
N VAL A 73 7.08 -7.08 0.01
CA VAL A 73 6.37 -8.17 -0.67
C VAL A 73 5.16 -7.68 -1.45
N LEU A 74 4.40 -6.72 -0.90
CA LEU A 74 3.27 -6.11 -1.59
C LEU A 74 3.70 -5.25 -2.79
N LYS A 75 4.95 -4.76 -2.81
CA LYS A 75 5.46 -3.88 -3.86
C LYS A 75 6.03 -4.69 -5.02
N LEU A 76 6.39 -5.96 -4.78
CA LEU A 76 6.82 -6.87 -5.84
C LEU A 76 5.72 -7.14 -6.87
N SER A 77 4.44 -7.13 -6.48
CA SER A 77 3.34 -7.26 -7.43
C SER A 77 3.10 -5.98 -8.22
N LEU A 78 3.22 -4.81 -7.59
CA LEU A 78 3.23 -3.52 -8.30
C LEU A 78 4.38 -3.47 -9.33
N TYR A 79 5.60 -3.82 -8.93
CA TYR A 79 6.74 -3.96 -9.83
C TYR A 79 6.45 -4.96 -10.96
N GLY A 80 5.84 -6.10 -10.63
CA GLY A 80 5.43 -7.12 -11.59
C GLY A 80 4.42 -6.60 -12.62
N ILE A 81 3.47 -5.74 -12.24
CA ILE A 81 2.53 -5.11 -13.18
C ILE A 81 3.30 -4.22 -14.18
N PHE A 82 4.23 -3.40 -13.70
CA PHE A 82 5.03 -2.51 -14.55
C PHE A 82 6.00 -3.24 -15.48
N ARG A 83 6.52 -4.41 -15.07
CA ARG A 83 7.48 -5.18 -15.89
C ARG A 83 6.85 -6.24 -16.77
N LEU A 84 5.79 -6.91 -16.33
CA LEU A 84 5.20 -8.04 -17.04
C LEU A 84 3.88 -7.73 -17.72
N ILE A 85 3.04 -6.85 -17.17
CA ILE A 85 1.69 -6.67 -17.71
C ILE A 85 1.68 -5.51 -18.70
N LEU A 86 2.07 -4.31 -18.27
CA LEU A 86 1.93 -3.12 -19.10
C LEU A 86 2.76 -3.17 -20.40
N PRO A 87 4.06 -3.50 -20.38
CA PRO A 87 4.86 -3.52 -21.61
C PRO A 87 4.60 -4.75 -22.48
N LEU A 88 4.41 -5.94 -21.89
CA LEU A 88 4.24 -7.19 -22.66
C LEU A 88 2.80 -7.38 -23.16
N LEU A 89 1.82 -6.90 -22.39
CA LEU A 89 0.40 -7.15 -22.61
C LEU A 89 -0.42 -5.84 -22.68
N PRO A 90 -0.06 -4.85 -23.52
CA PRO A 90 -0.75 -3.56 -23.60
C PRO A 90 -2.24 -3.65 -24.01
N LYS A 91 -2.57 -4.21 -25.18
CA LYS A 91 -3.96 -4.36 -25.65
C LYS A 91 -4.91 -5.04 -24.66
N ALA A 92 -4.48 -6.14 -24.03
CA ALA A 92 -5.26 -6.83 -23.00
C ALA A 92 -5.42 -5.97 -21.74
N SER A 93 -4.36 -5.28 -21.29
CA SER A 93 -4.43 -4.40 -20.13
C SER A 93 -5.46 -3.30 -20.30
N ILE A 94 -5.51 -2.66 -21.49
CA ILE A 94 -6.46 -1.59 -21.81
C ILE A 94 -7.89 -2.08 -21.78
N ASN A 95 -8.15 -3.26 -22.38
CA ASN A 95 -9.51 -3.79 -22.43
C ASN A 95 -10.03 -4.23 -21.06
N TYR A 96 -9.15 -4.72 -20.18
CA TYR A 96 -9.52 -5.15 -18.82
C TYR A 96 -9.45 -4.05 -17.76
N THR A 97 -8.98 -2.84 -18.08
CA THR A 97 -8.91 -1.71 -17.12
C THR A 97 -10.19 -1.53 -16.31
N TYR A 98 -11.36 -1.58 -16.97
CA TYR A 98 -12.65 -1.43 -16.29
C TYR A 98 -12.90 -2.50 -15.23
N ILE A 99 -12.60 -3.77 -15.51
CA ILE A 99 -12.77 -4.87 -14.55
C ILE A 99 -11.82 -4.70 -13.36
N ILE A 100 -10.57 -4.33 -13.63
CA ILE A 100 -9.57 -4.04 -12.60
C ILE A 100 -10.06 -2.89 -11.71
N TYR A 101 -10.69 -1.88 -12.30
CA TYR A 101 -11.20 -0.73 -11.56
C TYR A 101 -12.35 -1.10 -10.65
N VAL A 102 -13.29 -1.93 -11.13
CA VAL A 102 -14.38 -2.45 -10.31
C VAL A 102 -13.83 -3.25 -9.13
N ILE A 103 -12.85 -4.13 -9.36
CA ILE A 103 -12.18 -4.90 -8.30
C ILE A 103 -11.52 -3.96 -7.29
N GLY A 104 -10.78 -2.96 -7.76
CA GLY A 104 -10.08 -1.98 -6.94
C GLY A 104 -11.01 -1.12 -6.06
N VAL A 105 -12.12 -0.63 -6.63
CA VAL A 105 -13.10 0.16 -5.86
C VAL A 105 -13.76 -0.69 -4.79
N ILE A 106 -14.18 -1.93 -5.12
CA ILE A 106 -14.76 -2.85 -4.15
C ILE A 106 -13.76 -3.16 -3.03
N THR A 107 -12.47 -3.32 -3.35
CA THR A 107 -11.44 -3.54 -2.34
C THR A 107 -11.24 -2.37 -1.39
N ILE A 108 -11.23 -1.15 -1.91
CA ILE A 108 -11.11 0.07 -1.10
C ILE A 108 -12.24 0.11 -0.08
N ILE A 109 -13.47 -0.03 -0.55
CA ILE A 109 -14.68 0.06 0.27
C ILE A 109 -14.72 -1.07 1.29
N TYR A 110 -14.50 -2.32 0.85
CA TYR A 110 -14.52 -3.49 1.73
C TYR A 110 -13.46 -3.41 2.82
N ALA A 111 -12.20 -3.15 2.46
CA ALA A 111 -11.10 -3.08 3.41
C ALA A 111 -11.31 -1.96 4.42
N SER A 112 -11.81 -0.81 3.96
CA SER A 112 -12.16 0.33 4.81
C SER A 112 -13.24 -0.03 5.83
N PHE A 113 -14.37 -0.60 5.41
CA PHE A 113 -15.43 -0.97 6.34
C PHE A 113 -15.03 -2.07 7.31
N SER A 114 -14.19 -3.03 6.90
CA SER A 114 -13.70 -4.07 7.80
C SER A 114 -12.85 -3.53 8.96
N THR A 115 -12.15 -2.39 8.79
CA THR A 115 -11.39 -1.77 9.89
C THR A 115 -12.28 -1.36 11.07
N LEU A 116 -13.55 -1.03 10.83
CA LEU A 116 -14.48 -0.63 11.89
C LEU A 116 -14.81 -1.77 12.86
N ARG A 117 -14.72 -3.02 12.39
CA ARG A 117 -14.99 -4.22 13.20
C ARG A 117 -13.74 -4.77 13.87
N THR A 118 -12.55 -4.44 13.37
CA THR A 118 -11.29 -4.97 13.91
C THR A 118 -10.97 -4.40 15.28
N ILE A 119 -10.59 -5.29 16.18
CA ILE A 119 -10.14 -4.97 17.55
C ILE A 119 -8.62 -5.13 17.72
N ASP A 120 -7.95 -5.92 16.87
CA ASP A 120 -6.49 -6.05 16.85
C ASP A 120 -5.88 -4.90 16.03
N ILE A 121 -4.94 -4.16 16.63
CA ILE A 121 -4.27 -3.03 15.98
C ILE A 121 -3.44 -3.48 14.78
N LYS A 122 -2.77 -4.65 14.84
CA LYS A 122 -1.97 -5.15 13.70
C LYS A 122 -2.88 -5.47 12.51
N GLU A 123 -4.06 -6.03 12.78
CA GLU A 123 -5.05 -6.33 11.74
C GLU A 123 -5.61 -5.04 11.13
N LEU A 124 -5.85 -4.01 11.93
CA LEU A 124 -6.28 -2.70 11.44
C LEU A 124 -5.26 -2.09 10.45
N ILE A 125 -3.96 -2.12 10.78
CA ILE A 125 -2.89 -1.66 9.88
C ILE A 125 -2.78 -2.55 8.62
N ALA A 126 -3.04 -3.85 8.75
CA ALA A 126 -3.06 -4.76 7.62
C ALA A 126 -4.20 -4.41 6.64
N TYR A 127 -5.42 -4.14 7.14
CA TYR A 127 -6.53 -3.67 6.31
C TYR A 127 -6.26 -2.31 5.67
N SER A 128 -5.63 -1.36 6.38
CA SER A 128 -5.23 -0.09 5.76
C SER A 128 -4.22 -0.33 4.63
N SER A 129 -3.37 -1.35 4.73
CA SER A 129 -2.45 -1.70 3.66
C SER A 129 -3.16 -2.23 2.41
N VAL A 130 -4.29 -2.92 2.59
CA VAL A 130 -5.14 -3.40 1.48
C VAL A 130 -5.82 -2.23 0.76
N SER A 131 -6.32 -1.22 1.49
CA SER A 131 -6.96 -0.05 0.87
C SER A 131 -5.98 0.77 0.02
N HIS A 132 -4.80 1.11 0.55
CA HIS A 132 -3.76 1.80 -0.22
C HIS A 132 -3.25 0.96 -1.39
N ALA A 133 -3.21 -0.37 -1.23
CA ALA A 133 -2.83 -1.29 -2.31
C ALA A 133 -3.78 -1.27 -3.50
N ALA A 134 -5.08 -1.18 -3.22
CA ALA A 134 -6.06 -1.00 -4.25
C ALA A 134 -5.88 0.34 -4.98
N VAL A 135 -5.60 1.43 -4.26
CA VAL A 135 -5.40 2.77 -4.86
C VAL A 135 -4.22 2.78 -5.85
N TYR A 136 -3.04 2.27 -5.46
CA TYR A 136 -1.92 2.23 -6.42
C TYR A 136 -2.19 1.27 -7.59
N LEU A 137 -2.98 0.21 -7.39
CA LEU A 137 -3.32 -0.74 -8.46
C LEU A 137 -4.23 -0.06 -9.49
N LEU A 138 -5.19 0.74 -9.05
CA LEU A 138 -6.01 1.57 -9.93
C LEU A 138 -5.14 2.57 -10.73
N GLY A 139 -4.22 3.26 -10.05
CA GLY A 139 -3.27 4.20 -10.67
C GLY A 139 -2.38 3.54 -11.74
N ALA A 140 -1.85 2.35 -11.45
CA ALA A 140 -0.99 1.61 -12.38
C ALA A 140 -1.69 1.26 -13.70
N PHE A 141 -3.01 1.01 -13.67
CA PHE A 141 -3.81 0.70 -14.87
C PHE A 141 -4.51 1.92 -15.49
N SER A 142 -4.15 3.15 -15.10
CA SER A 142 -4.71 4.38 -15.67
C SER A 142 -4.27 4.70 -17.10
N ASN A 143 -3.13 4.16 -17.54
CA ASN A 143 -2.48 4.55 -18.79
C ASN A 143 -2.23 6.07 -18.89
N SER A 144 -1.90 6.70 -17.76
CA SER A 144 -1.54 8.12 -17.64
C SER A 144 -0.19 8.25 -16.93
N ILE A 145 0.62 9.26 -17.28
CA ILE A 145 1.92 9.49 -16.63
C ILE A 145 1.71 9.69 -15.13
N GLN A 146 0.79 10.60 -14.80
CA GLN A 146 0.46 10.97 -13.43
C GLN A 146 -0.02 9.75 -12.63
N GLY A 147 -0.93 8.93 -13.17
CA GLY A 147 -1.43 7.78 -12.44
C GLY A 147 -0.38 6.69 -12.17
N ILE A 148 0.53 6.46 -13.12
CA ILE A 148 1.63 5.48 -12.96
C ILE A 148 2.69 5.99 -11.98
N GLU A 149 3.12 7.25 -12.11
CA GLU A 149 4.05 7.88 -11.15
C GLU A 149 3.44 7.91 -9.73
N GLY A 150 2.15 8.21 -9.64
CA GLY A 150 1.37 8.15 -8.40
C GLY A 150 1.36 6.77 -7.78
N ALA A 151 1.15 5.72 -8.58
CA ALA A 151 1.15 4.34 -8.11
C ALA A 151 2.53 3.91 -7.56
N ILE A 152 3.62 4.30 -8.23
CA ILE A 152 4.99 3.99 -7.79
C ILE A 152 5.32 4.75 -6.50
N SER A 153 5.05 6.05 -6.48
CA SER A 153 5.29 6.89 -5.30
C SER A 153 4.45 6.43 -4.11
N LEU A 154 3.17 6.08 -4.29
CA LEU A 154 2.32 5.52 -3.23
C LEU A 154 2.86 4.17 -2.73
N GLY A 155 3.33 3.31 -3.63
CA GLY A 155 3.99 2.06 -3.25
C GLY A 155 5.20 2.29 -2.34
N LEU A 156 6.06 3.24 -2.68
CA LEU A 156 7.22 3.61 -1.87
C LEU A 156 6.81 4.24 -0.53
N ALA A 157 5.90 5.21 -0.58
CA ALA A 157 5.42 5.96 0.58
C ALA A 157 4.78 5.03 1.62
N HIS A 158 3.88 4.16 1.16
CA HIS A 158 3.31 3.13 1.98
C HIS A 158 4.38 2.22 2.57
N GLY A 159 5.43 1.88 1.81
CA GLY A 159 6.56 1.10 2.30
C GLY A 159 7.18 1.72 3.56
N PHE A 160 7.40 3.04 3.56
CA PHE A 160 7.92 3.74 4.74
C PHE A 160 6.90 3.82 5.88
N VAL A 161 5.67 4.27 5.59
CA VAL A 161 4.64 4.51 6.61
C VAL A 161 4.18 3.22 7.28
N SER A 162 3.82 2.20 6.50
CA SER A 162 3.28 0.94 7.03
C SER A 162 4.33 0.20 7.87
N SER A 163 5.59 0.14 7.43
CA SER A 163 6.67 -0.42 8.23
C SER A 163 6.85 0.33 9.55
N GLY A 164 6.73 1.67 9.54
CA GLY A 164 6.76 2.48 10.76
C GLY A 164 5.60 2.15 11.70
N LEU A 165 4.38 2.04 11.18
CA LEU A 165 3.20 1.66 11.98
C LEU A 165 3.33 0.25 12.57
N PHE A 166 3.87 -0.71 11.81
CA PHE A 166 4.14 -2.05 12.33
C PHE A 166 5.23 -2.06 13.41
N ILE A 167 6.25 -1.20 13.32
CA ILE A 167 7.24 -0.99 14.41
C ILE A 167 6.56 -0.41 15.64
N CYS A 168 5.70 0.61 15.48
CA CYS A 168 4.97 1.21 16.59
C CYS A 168 4.11 0.18 17.33
N VAL A 169 3.32 -0.59 16.60
CA VAL A 169 2.31 -1.48 17.19
C VAL A 169 2.88 -2.84 17.56
N GLY A 170 3.59 -3.47 16.63
CA GLY A 170 4.09 -4.83 16.78
C GLY A 170 5.44 -4.95 17.48
N GLY A 171 6.19 -3.86 17.59
CA GLY A 171 7.44 -3.79 18.35
C GLY A 171 7.23 -3.02 19.64
N VAL A 172 7.05 -1.71 19.55
CA VAL A 172 7.04 -0.83 20.73
C VAL A 172 5.90 -1.15 21.69
N LEU A 173 4.65 -1.14 21.21
CA LEU A 173 3.48 -1.38 22.06
C LEU A 173 3.36 -2.84 22.50
N TYR A 174 3.53 -3.78 21.56
CA TYR A 174 3.41 -5.21 21.86
C TYR A 174 4.50 -5.72 22.81
N ASP A 175 5.77 -5.32 22.64
CA ASP A 175 6.85 -5.78 23.52
C ASP A 175 6.68 -5.26 24.97
N ARG A 176 6.00 -4.11 25.13
CA ARG A 176 5.74 -3.50 26.43
C ARG A 176 4.48 -4.03 27.12
N SER A 177 3.44 -4.34 26.35
CA SER A 177 2.12 -4.69 26.89
C SER A 177 1.77 -6.17 26.78
N SER A 178 2.44 -6.91 25.89
CA SER A 178 2.07 -8.26 25.44
C SER A 178 0.63 -8.40 24.93
N THR A 179 -0.03 -7.29 24.59
CA THR A 179 -1.42 -7.26 24.09
C THR A 179 -1.53 -6.46 22.79
N ARG A 180 -2.52 -6.80 21.96
CA ARG A 180 -2.75 -6.14 20.67
C ARG A 180 -4.15 -5.53 20.54
N LEU A 181 -4.97 -5.70 21.57
CA LEU A 181 -6.35 -5.26 21.56
C LEU A 181 -6.42 -3.74 21.80
N ILE A 182 -7.04 -3.02 20.87
CA ILE A 182 -7.23 -1.56 20.93
C ILE A 182 -7.86 -1.13 22.26
N THR A 183 -8.74 -1.96 22.83
CA THR A 183 -9.50 -1.65 24.05
C THR A 183 -8.64 -1.44 25.30
N TYR A 184 -7.44 -2.03 25.35
CA TYR A 184 -6.53 -1.86 26.50
C TYR A 184 -5.65 -0.61 26.40
N TYR A 185 -5.49 -0.05 25.20
CA TYR A 185 -4.67 1.13 24.98
C TYR A 185 -5.50 2.40 25.18
N ARG A 186 -5.07 3.27 26.09
CA ARG A 186 -5.70 4.56 26.37
C ARG A 186 -4.70 5.48 27.07
N GLY A 187 -4.58 6.72 26.61
CA GLY A 187 -3.78 7.74 27.29
C GLY A 187 -2.26 7.57 27.18
N LEU A 188 -1.75 6.85 26.17
CA LEU A 188 -0.32 6.63 25.99
C LEU A 188 0.50 7.92 25.79
N ALA A 189 -0.12 9.02 25.36
CA ALA A 189 0.54 10.31 25.22
C ALA A 189 1.13 10.83 26.55
N GLN A 190 0.57 10.44 27.69
CA GLN A 190 1.07 10.84 29.02
C GLN A 190 2.31 10.02 29.44
N LEU A 191 2.40 8.76 29.00
CA LEU A 191 3.47 7.84 29.41
C LEU A 191 4.64 7.84 28.42
N MET A 192 4.35 7.91 27.12
CA MET A 192 5.33 7.81 26.04
C MET A 192 5.12 8.97 25.04
N PRO A 193 5.45 10.23 25.41
CA PRO A 193 5.21 11.39 24.58
C PRO A 193 6.00 11.36 23.27
N ILE A 194 7.26 10.92 23.28
CA ILE A 194 8.11 10.89 22.07
C ILE A 194 7.56 9.86 21.09
N PHE A 195 7.20 8.66 21.58
CA PHE A 195 6.48 7.67 20.79
C PHE A 195 5.21 8.25 20.18
N SER A 196 4.40 8.94 20.98
CA SER A 196 3.10 9.44 20.54
C SER A 196 3.21 10.50 19.44
N ILE A 197 4.29 11.29 19.44
CA ILE A 197 4.59 12.25 18.36
C ILE A 197 4.99 11.53 17.07
N LEU A 198 5.92 10.57 17.14
CA LEU A 198 6.35 9.83 15.95
C LEU A 198 5.22 8.97 15.37
N PHE A 199 4.44 8.34 16.24
CA PHE A 199 3.25 7.58 15.85
C PHE A 199 2.19 8.48 15.21
N TYR A 200 2.03 9.71 15.70
CA TYR A 200 1.13 10.69 15.09
C TYR A 200 1.54 11.04 13.66
N ILE A 201 2.82 11.37 13.44
CA ILE A 201 3.32 11.73 12.11
C ILE A 201 3.14 10.56 11.12
N LEU A 202 3.43 9.33 11.56
CA LEU A 202 3.18 8.13 10.74
C LEU A 202 1.69 7.90 10.49
N SER A 203 0.83 8.14 11.49
CA SER A 203 -0.63 8.04 11.31
C SER A 203 -1.16 9.07 10.31
N LEU A 204 -0.64 10.31 10.34
CA LEU A 204 -0.94 11.35 9.34
C LEU A 204 -0.46 10.94 7.95
N GLY A 205 0.73 10.36 7.84
CA GLY A 205 1.21 9.76 6.59
C GLY A 205 0.25 8.69 6.06
N ASN A 206 -0.29 7.84 6.93
CA ASN A 206 -1.25 6.81 6.53
C ASN A 206 -2.64 7.36 6.18
N CYS A 207 -3.01 8.54 6.69
CA CYS A 207 -4.23 9.25 6.26
C CYS A 207 -4.10 9.87 4.85
N GLY A 208 -2.88 9.94 4.31
CA GLY A 208 -2.61 10.79 3.14
C GLY A 208 -2.69 12.28 3.48
N ALA A 209 -2.20 12.71 4.65
CA ALA A 209 -2.15 14.13 5.00
C ALA A 209 -1.22 14.91 4.04
N PRO A 210 -1.53 16.18 3.70
CA PRO A 210 -0.64 17.00 2.87
C PRO A 210 0.75 17.11 3.51
N LEU A 211 1.77 17.30 2.68
CA LEU A 211 3.21 17.25 3.04
C LEU A 211 3.75 15.85 3.37
N THR A 212 2.98 14.79 3.10
CA THR A 212 3.46 13.41 3.17
C THR A 212 3.50 12.78 1.78
N LEU A 213 4.48 11.89 1.55
CA LEU A 213 4.61 11.24 0.24
C LEU A 213 3.38 10.41 -0.14
N ASN A 214 2.66 9.86 0.85
CA ASN A 214 1.40 9.14 0.62
C ASN A 214 0.37 10.02 -0.08
N PHE A 215 0.20 11.27 0.37
CA PHE A 215 -0.75 12.20 -0.25
C PHE A 215 -0.46 12.42 -1.74
N ILE A 216 0.81 12.63 -2.09
CA ILE A 216 1.22 12.84 -3.49
C ILE A 216 0.89 11.61 -4.32
N GLY A 217 1.26 10.42 -3.84
CA GLY A 217 0.99 9.18 -4.55
C GLY A 217 -0.50 8.87 -4.69
N GLU A 218 -1.28 9.06 -3.63
CA GLU A 218 -2.75 8.87 -3.66
C GLU A 218 -3.42 9.88 -4.59
N PHE A 219 -3.05 11.15 -4.52
CA PHE A 219 -3.62 12.18 -5.37
C PHE A 219 -3.36 11.90 -6.85
N MET A 220 -2.10 11.64 -7.22
CA MET A 220 -1.71 11.36 -8.60
C MET A 220 -2.34 10.07 -9.13
N SER A 221 -2.39 9.00 -8.32
CA SER A 221 -3.04 7.74 -8.71
C SER A 221 -4.54 7.90 -8.91
N LEU A 222 -5.24 8.55 -7.99
CA LEU A 222 -6.67 8.84 -8.11
C LEU A 222 -6.96 9.77 -9.29
N TYR A 223 -6.11 10.77 -9.54
CA TYR A 223 -6.22 11.65 -10.70
C TYR A 223 -6.20 10.86 -12.01
N GLY A 224 -5.21 9.99 -12.21
CA GLY A 224 -5.14 9.14 -13.39
C GLY A 224 -6.35 8.20 -13.53
N THR A 225 -6.90 7.72 -12.42
CA THR A 225 -8.11 6.87 -12.46
C THR A 225 -9.36 7.65 -12.84
N PHE A 226 -9.45 8.90 -12.39
CA PHE A 226 -10.54 9.80 -12.69
C PHE A 226 -10.53 10.19 -14.16
N GLU A 227 -9.35 10.48 -14.74
CA GLU A 227 -9.21 10.71 -16.18
C GLU A 227 -9.66 9.49 -17.00
N ARG A 228 -9.35 8.27 -16.54
CA ARG A 228 -9.66 7.05 -17.31
C ARG A 228 -11.13 6.64 -17.23
N VAL A 229 -11.72 6.63 -16.02
CA VAL A 229 -13.13 6.29 -15.76
C VAL A 229 -13.66 7.16 -14.60
N PRO A 230 -14.28 8.33 -14.89
CA PRO A 230 -14.66 9.31 -13.86
C PRO A 230 -15.56 8.74 -12.75
N PHE A 231 -16.53 7.89 -13.10
CA PHE A 231 -17.45 7.29 -12.12
C PHE A 231 -16.72 6.40 -11.11
N LEU A 232 -15.82 5.52 -11.58
CA LEU A 232 -15.04 4.66 -10.69
C LEU A 232 -13.97 5.45 -9.94
N GLY A 233 -13.41 6.50 -10.54
CA GLY A 233 -12.52 7.45 -9.86
C GLY A 233 -13.20 8.17 -8.70
N LEU A 234 -14.46 8.59 -8.88
CA LEU A 234 -15.26 9.20 -7.80
C LEU A 234 -15.47 8.21 -6.65
N LEU A 235 -15.82 6.95 -6.94
CA LEU A 235 -15.94 5.94 -5.88
C LEU A 235 -14.60 5.61 -5.23
N ALA A 236 -13.51 5.55 -5.99
CA ALA A 236 -12.17 5.35 -5.46
C ALA A 236 -11.75 6.49 -4.53
N SER A 237 -12.13 7.74 -4.82
CA SER A 237 -11.81 8.91 -3.97
C SER A 237 -12.38 8.83 -2.55
N SER A 238 -13.36 7.95 -2.30
CA SER A 238 -13.82 7.64 -0.94
C SER A 238 -12.71 7.06 -0.04
N SER A 239 -11.63 6.52 -0.63
CA SER A 239 -10.44 6.08 0.09
C SER A 239 -9.82 7.17 0.97
N ILE A 240 -9.87 8.44 0.55
CA ILE A 240 -9.32 9.57 1.32
C ILE A 240 -10.10 9.73 2.62
N VAL A 241 -11.44 9.69 2.54
CA VAL A 241 -12.31 9.85 3.71
C VAL A 241 -12.16 8.65 4.65
N PHE A 242 -12.20 7.44 4.11
CA PHE A 242 -12.10 6.23 4.92
C PHE A 242 -10.72 6.06 5.54
N SER A 243 -9.64 6.36 4.81
CA SER A 243 -8.28 6.29 5.33
C SER A 243 -8.07 7.21 6.51
N ALA A 244 -8.52 8.45 6.43
CA ALA A 244 -8.52 9.38 7.55
C ALA A 244 -9.38 8.86 8.72
N ALA A 245 -10.58 8.33 8.44
CA ALA A 245 -11.49 7.88 9.50
C ALA A 245 -10.88 6.76 10.37
N TYR A 246 -10.38 5.68 9.77
CA TYR A 246 -9.87 4.54 10.55
C TYR A 246 -8.53 4.83 11.23
N THR A 247 -7.67 5.66 10.63
CA THR A 247 -6.35 6.01 11.20
C THR A 247 -6.48 6.99 12.37
N ILE A 248 -7.29 8.03 12.21
CA ILE A 248 -7.57 8.99 13.29
C ILE A 248 -8.28 8.27 14.44
N PHE A 249 -9.22 7.36 14.13
CA PHE A 249 -9.85 6.52 15.15
C PHE A 249 -8.81 5.69 15.93
N MET A 250 -7.92 4.98 15.23
CA MET A 250 -6.85 4.19 15.84
C MET A 250 -5.94 5.06 16.72
N TYR A 251 -5.42 6.16 16.18
CA TYR A 251 -4.52 7.05 16.89
C TYR A 251 -5.18 7.64 18.14
N ASN A 252 -6.41 8.17 18.01
CA ASN A 252 -7.14 8.79 19.11
C ASN A 252 -7.42 7.80 20.24
N ARG A 253 -7.79 6.55 19.91
CA ARG A 253 -8.01 5.49 20.93
C ARG A 253 -6.74 5.15 21.69
N ILE A 254 -5.61 5.04 21.00
CA ILE A 254 -4.34 4.61 21.58
C ILE A 254 -3.68 5.74 22.39
N ALA A 255 -3.54 6.92 21.78
CA ALA A 255 -2.79 8.04 22.34
C ALA A 255 -3.62 8.84 23.35
N PHE A 256 -4.90 9.08 23.07
CA PHE A 256 -5.78 9.89 23.88
C PHE A 256 -6.85 9.05 24.59
N GLY A 257 -7.71 9.70 25.37
CA GLY A 257 -8.85 9.06 26.00
C GLY A 257 -9.04 9.35 27.48
N GLY A 258 -8.19 10.10 28.18
CA GLY A 258 -8.37 10.40 29.61
C GLY A 258 -7.49 9.51 30.50
N ILE A 259 -7.99 9.10 31.68
CA ILE A 259 -7.21 8.35 32.67
C ILE A 259 -6.62 7.07 32.05
N PHE A 260 -5.33 6.86 32.29
CA PHE A 260 -4.56 5.74 31.78
C PHE A 260 -5.23 4.40 32.13
N SER A 261 -5.13 3.41 31.25
CA SER A 261 -5.70 2.10 31.55
C SER A 261 -4.94 1.46 32.72
N SER A 262 -5.68 0.96 33.70
CA SER A 262 -5.11 0.28 34.86
C SER A 262 -4.26 -0.93 34.47
N PHE A 263 -4.50 -1.51 33.28
CA PHE A 263 -3.69 -2.59 32.72
C PHE A 263 -2.19 -2.28 32.72
N PHE A 264 -1.81 -1.01 32.52
CA PHE A 264 -0.42 -0.56 32.60
C PHE A 264 -0.01 -0.20 34.03
N PHE A 265 -0.02 -1.19 34.93
CA PHE A 265 0.39 -1.01 36.34
C PHE A 265 1.89 -0.74 36.52
N LYS A 266 2.74 -1.05 35.53
CA LYS A 266 4.18 -0.76 35.53
C LYS A 266 4.45 0.48 34.67
N TYR A 267 5.36 1.34 35.14
CA TYR A 267 5.91 2.46 34.36
C TYR A 267 6.36 1.96 32.99
N LEU A 268 5.63 2.36 31.94
CA LEU A 268 6.03 2.15 30.57
C LEU A 268 7.11 3.17 30.23
N PHE A 269 8.32 2.69 29.94
CA PHE A 269 9.36 3.55 29.40
C PHE A 269 9.01 3.98 27.98
N ASP A 270 9.34 5.23 27.65
CA ASP A 270 9.28 5.75 26.29
C ASP A 270 10.27 5.01 25.37
N LEU A 271 10.50 5.54 24.17
CA LEU A 271 11.35 4.91 23.16
C LEU A 271 12.79 4.72 23.61
N ASN A 272 13.33 3.54 23.32
CA ASN A 272 14.76 3.28 23.40
C ASN A 272 15.48 3.95 22.21
N LYS A 273 16.79 4.22 22.35
CA LYS A 273 17.62 4.84 21.27
C LYS A 273 17.46 4.13 19.92
N ARG A 274 17.44 2.79 19.93
CA ARG A 274 17.24 1.97 18.72
C ARG A 274 15.88 2.22 18.08
N GLU A 275 14.80 2.20 18.87
CA GLU A 275 13.44 2.39 18.37
C GLU A 275 13.25 3.81 17.83
N PHE A 276 13.81 4.79 18.54
CA PHE A 276 13.81 6.19 18.11
C PHE A 276 14.51 6.37 16.76
N VAL A 277 15.72 5.83 16.57
CA VAL A 277 16.46 5.93 15.31
C VAL A 277 15.70 5.25 14.15
N LEU A 278 15.10 4.07 14.39
CA LEU A 278 14.33 3.37 13.37
C LEU A 278 13.09 4.16 12.92
N LEU A 279 12.31 4.67 13.88
CA LEU A 279 11.09 5.42 13.58
C LEU A 279 11.40 6.79 12.96
N THR A 280 12.38 7.52 13.50
CA THR A 280 12.77 8.82 12.95
C THR A 280 13.29 8.72 11.53
N CYS A 281 14.07 7.68 11.20
CA CYS A 281 14.53 7.44 9.83
C CYS A 281 13.35 7.32 8.85
N LEU A 282 12.34 6.52 9.20
CA LEU A 282 11.14 6.36 8.36
C LEU A 282 10.34 7.66 8.25
N VAL A 283 10.14 8.37 9.36
CA VAL A 283 9.44 9.67 9.40
C VAL A 283 10.15 10.73 8.56
N ILE A 284 11.48 10.77 8.59
CA ILE A 284 12.26 11.71 7.78
C ILE A 284 11.98 11.48 6.29
N PHE A 285 12.02 10.23 5.83
CA PHE A 285 11.75 9.94 4.41
C PHE A 285 10.31 10.23 4.00
N THR A 286 9.32 9.96 4.86
CA THR A 286 7.90 10.22 4.53
C THR A 286 7.61 11.71 4.38
N VAL A 287 8.22 12.55 5.21
CA VAL A 287 8.04 14.01 5.19
C VAL A 287 8.94 14.65 4.14
N LEU A 288 10.23 14.29 4.06
CA LEU A 288 11.17 14.88 3.11
C LEU A 288 10.69 14.72 1.67
N PHE A 289 10.31 13.50 1.27
CA PHE A 289 9.78 13.26 -0.06
C PHE A 289 8.33 13.74 -0.22
N GLY A 290 7.60 13.94 0.90
CA GLY A 290 6.29 14.58 0.89
C GLY A 290 6.35 16.08 0.61
N VAL A 291 7.42 16.76 1.04
CA VAL A 291 7.66 18.19 0.76
C VAL A 291 8.33 18.37 -0.59
N TYR A 292 9.29 17.50 -0.94
CA TYR A 292 10.08 17.59 -2.16
C TYR A 292 10.10 16.24 -2.90
N PRO A 293 9.06 15.92 -3.71
CA PRO A 293 8.95 14.66 -4.44
C PRO A 293 9.79 14.60 -5.72
N ALA A 294 10.31 15.74 -6.20
CA ALA A 294 11.02 15.86 -7.47
C ALA A 294 12.13 14.81 -7.69
N PRO A 295 12.98 14.46 -6.69
CA PRO A 295 14.03 13.45 -6.89
C PRO A 295 13.51 12.08 -7.29
N ILE A 296 12.28 11.73 -6.85
CA ILE A 296 11.62 10.48 -7.23
C ILE A 296 10.94 10.64 -8.58
N LEU A 297 10.15 11.71 -8.76
CA LEU A 297 9.34 11.91 -9.97
C LEU A 297 10.21 12.14 -11.21
N ASP A 298 11.25 12.97 -11.13
CA ASP A 298 12.14 13.28 -12.26
C ASP A 298 12.86 12.03 -12.77
N GLY A 299 13.26 11.15 -11.85
CA GLY A 299 13.89 9.86 -12.18
C GLY A 299 12.92 8.87 -12.82
N LEU A 300 11.62 8.96 -12.53
CA LEU A 300 10.59 8.07 -13.07
C LEU A 300 10.06 8.53 -14.42
N HIS A 301 9.95 9.84 -14.65
CA HIS A 301 9.20 10.45 -15.76
C HIS A 301 9.54 9.85 -17.13
N TYR A 302 10.85 9.73 -17.45
CA TYR A 302 11.27 9.13 -18.73
C TYR A 302 10.83 7.66 -18.85
N SER A 303 11.07 6.85 -17.81
CA SER A 303 10.72 5.43 -17.82
C SER A 303 9.19 5.20 -17.90
N VAL A 304 8.41 6.02 -17.19
CA VAL A 304 6.95 5.93 -17.19
C VAL A 304 6.37 6.35 -18.53
N SER A 305 6.94 7.38 -19.19
CA SER A 305 6.50 7.79 -20.53
C SER A 305 6.60 6.66 -21.55
N SER A 306 7.59 5.78 -21.43
CA SER A 306 7.76 4.61 -22.31
C SER A 306 6.75 3.48 -22.08
N LEU A 307 6.06 3.48 -20.93
CA LEU A 307 5.06 2.47 -20.59
C LEU A 307 3.66 2.83 -21.11
N ILE A 308 3.45 4.08 -21.52
CA ILE A 308 2.15 4.51 -22.03
C ILE A 308 1.92 3.91 -23.40
N TYR A 309 0.78 3.25 -23.53
CA TYR A 309 0.34 2.74 -24.81
C TYR A 309 -0.51 3.77 -25.53
N SER A 310 -0.03 4.22 -26.69
CA SER A 310 -0.81 4.96 -27.69
C SER A 310 -1.17 4.00 -28.83
N ASN A 311 -2.46 4.00 -29.21
CA ASN A 311 -2.97 3.25 -30.36
C ASN A 311 -2.50 3.86 -31.68
#